data_AF-A0A2E8V0B2-F1
#
_entry.id   AF-A0A2E8V0B2-F1
#
_cell.length_a   1.000
_cell.length_b   1.000
_cell.length_c   1.000
_cell.angle_alpha   90.00
_cell.angle_beta   90.00
_cell.angle_gamma   90.00
#
_symmetry.space_group_name_H-M   'P 1'
#
loop_
_entity.id
_entity.type
_entity.pdbx_description
1 polymer ?
#
loop_
_entity_poly.entity_id
_entity_poly.type
_entity_poly.pdbx_seq_one_letter_code
_entity_poly.pdbx_strand_id
1 'polypeptide(L)'
;MKFFNARVWIIIFGVMGLLGGTLNAIAAESVAQDAWGGLNGQALDVAIAVEVAWGSILAVWGASVIVIALSLQHPRGRARFGAITVVAVFLSQVVAVGALSNLGYGEGGGPGFAIAVPLIIAIITLISCIRDWNATTASTPEPAA
;
A
#
# COMPACT_ATOMS: atom_id res chain seq x y z
N MET A 1 15.90 -17.47 8.61
CA MET A 1 15.31 -17.56 7.26
C MET A 1 15.37 -16.18 6.61
N LYS A 2 16.13 -16.01 5.52
CA LYS A 2 16.39 -14.70 4.90
C LYS A 2 15.18 -14.06 4.19
N PHE A 3 14.11 -14.82 3.94
CA PHE A 3 12.93 -14.36 3.19
C PHE A 3 12.10 -13.31 3.93
N PHE A 4 11.82 -13.49 5.22
CA PHE A 4 11.00 -12.56 6.02
C PHE A 4 11.84 -11.41 6.59
N ASN A 5 12.44 -10.60 5.72
CA ASN A 5 13.18 -9.42 6.11
C ASN A 5 12.27 -8.19 6.07
N ALA A 6 11.95 -7.61 7.24
CA ALA A 6 11.04 -6.47 7.31
C ALA A 6 11.51 -5.28 6.45
N ARG A 7 12.81 -4.99 6.38
CA ARG A 7 13.33 -3.88 5.56
C ARG A 7 12.98 -4.06 4.09
N VAL A 8 13.25 -5.25 3.57
CA VAL A 8 13.04 -5.57 2.15
C VAL A 8 11.56 -5.50 1.81
N TRP A 9 10.71 -6.13 2.62
CA TRP A 9 9.27 -6.16 2.34
C TRP A 9 8.59 -4.80 2.50
N ILE A 10 9.01 -3.96 3.46
CA ILE A 10 8.51 -2.59 3.56
C ILE A 10 8.87 -1.78 2.31
N ILE A 11 10.09 -1.95 1.77
CA ILE A 11 10.48 -1.28 0.52
C ILE A 11 9.66 -1.80 -0.66
N ILE A 12 9.46 -3.11 -0.79
CA ILE A 12 8.61 -3.69 -1.84
C ILE A 12 7.18 -3.14 -1.75
N PHE A 13 6.63 -3.08 -0.54
CA PHE A 13 5.32 -2.51 -0.29
C PHE A 13 5.23 -1.02 -0.67
N GLY A 14 6.25 -0.24 -0.32
CA GLY A 14 6.35 1.18 -0.71
C GLY A 14 6.48 1.35 -2.23
N VAL A 15 7.30 0.54 -2.90
CA VAL A 15 7.46 0.54 -4.37
C VAL A 15 6.16 0.19 -5.06
N MET A 16 5.42 -0.79 -4.54
CA MET A 16 4.10 -1.15 -5.04
C MET A 16 3.12 0.01 -4.92
N GLY A 17 3.08 0.71 -3.77
CA GLY A 17 2.25 1.91 -3.60
C GLY A 17 2.66 3.04 -4.56
N LEU A 18 3.96 3.27 -4.71
CA LEU A 18 4.52 4.28 -5.61
C LEU A 18 4.14 4.01 -7.06
N LEU A 19 4.50 2.84 -7.58
CA LEU A 19 4.27 2.47 -8.98
C LEU A 19 2.78 2.27 -9.25
N GLY A 20 2.08 1.55 -8.37
CA GLY A 20 0.64 1.31 -8.50
C GLY A 20 -0.16 2.61 -8.51
N GLY A 21 0.12 3.52 -7.57
CA GLY A 21 -0.53 4.84 -7.53
C GLY A 21 -0.20 5.69 -8.76
N THR A 22 1.06 5.70 -9.19
CA THR A 22 1.49 6.45 -10.39
C THR A 22 0.80 5.93 -11.64
N LEU A 23 0.74 4.62 -11.82
CA LEU A 23 0.06 3.99 -12.95
C LEU A 23 -1.46 4.27 -12.91
N ASN A 24 -2.09 4.24 -11.73
CA ASN A 24 -3.50 4.62 -11.57
C ASN A 24 -3.75 6.06 -12.00
N ALA A 25 -2.90 7.00 -11.57
CA ALA A 25 -3.06 8.40 -11.92
C ALA A 25 -2.86 8.67 -13.41
N ILE A 26 -1.92 7.98 -14.06
CA ILE A 26 -1.68 8.10 -15.51
C ILE A 26 -2.82 7.45 -16.31
N ALA A 27 -3.31 6.30 -15.86
CA ALA A 27 -4.37 5.53 -16.51
C ALA A 27 -5.78 5.88 -15.98
N ALA A 28 -5.94 7.05 -15.35
CA ALA A 28 -7.15 7.41 -14.60
C ALA A 28 -8.43 7.36 -15.45
N GLU A 29 -8.35 7.73 -16.74
CA GLU A 29 -9.48 7.63 -17.65
C GLU A 29 -9.96 6.18 -17.83
N SER A 30 -9.06 5.27 -18.18
CA SER A 30 -9.40 3.86 -18.32
C SER A 30 -9.87 3.25 -17.00
N VAL A 31 -9.23 3.60 -15.88
CA VAL A 31 -9.63 3.11 -14.56
C VAL A 31 -11.02 3.62 -14.19
N ALA A 32 -11.33 4.89 -14.49
CA ALA A 32 -12.64 5.45 -14.20
C ALA A 32 -13.74 4.76 -15.01
N GLN A 33 -13.50 4.52 -16.30
CA GLN A 33 -14.45 3.81 -17.17
C GLN A 33 -14.72 2.37 -16.68
N ASP A 34 -13.67 1.66 -16.28
CA ASP A 34 -13.75 0.28 -15.80
C ASP A 34 -14.33 0.16 -14.39
N ALA A 35 -14.03 1.11 -13.49
CA ALA A 35 -14.46 1.03 -12.10
C ALA A 35 -15.88 1.55 -11.88
N TRP A 36 -16.28 2.60 -12.58
CA TRP A 36 -17.56 3.28 -12.34
C TRP A 36 -18.65 2.87 -13.32
N GLY A 37 -18.29 2.41 -14.53
CA GLY A 37 -19.22 1.91 -15.54
C GLY A 37 -20.10 2.99 -16.20
N GLY A 38 -20.23 2.96 -17.54
CA GLY A 38 -21.27 3.70 -18.29
C GLY A 38 -21.36 5.23 -18.10
N LEU A 39 -20.37 5.86 -17.46
CA LEU A 39 -20.37 7.30 -17.17
C LEU A 39 -20.02 8.12 -18.41
N ASN A 40 -20.70 9.26 -18.56
CA ASN A 40 -20.50 10.19 -19.68
C ASN A 40 -20.45 11.65 -19.18
N GLY A 41 -19.79 12.53 -19.94
CA GLY A 41 -19.76 13.98 -19.67
C GLY A 41 -19.19 14.30 -18.29
N GLN A 42 -19.81 15.26 -17.59
CA GLN A 42 -19.29 15.75 -16.30
C GLN A 42 -19.13 14.66 -15.23
N ALA A 43 -19.98 13.62 -15.25
CA ALA A 43 -19.86 12.52 -14.30
C ALA A 43 -18.58 11.70 -14.53
N LEU A 44 -18.21 11.49 -15.79
CA LEU A 44 -16.95 10.84 -16.15
C LEU A 44 -15.76 11.72 -15.76
N ASP A 45 -15.81 13.04 -16.03
CA ASP A 45 -14.71 13.96 -15.65
C ASP A 45 -14.43 13.94 -14.14
N VAL A 46 -15.48 13.88 -13.31
CA VAL A 46 -15.34 13.76 -11.85
C VAL A 46 -14.75 12.41 -11.45
N ALA A 47 -15.20 11.31 -12.04
CA ALA A 47 -14.64 9.99 -11.78
C ALA A 47 -13.14 9.94 -12.13
N ILE A 48 -12.74 10.50 -13.27
CA ILE A 48 -11.33 10.63 -13.67
C ILE A 48 -10.55 11.44 -12.63
N ALA A 49 -11.08 12.58 -12.19
CA ALA A 49 -10.42 13.41 -11.19
C ALA A 49 -10.22 12.67 -9.86
N VAL A 50 -11.19 11.84 -9.45
CA VAL A 50 -11.07 10.99 -8.26
C VAL A 50 -9.94 9.97 -8.43
N GLU A 51 -9.86 9.28 -9.58
CA GLU A 51 -8.79 8.30 -9.85
C GLU A 51 -7.40 8.93 -9.92
N VAL A 52 -7.28 10.13 -10.50
CA VAL A 52 -6.02 10.90 -10.50
C VAL A 52 -5.60 11.23 -9.07
N ALA A 53 -6.53 11.76 -8.26
CA ALA A 53 -6.23 12.13 -6.89
C ALA A 53 -5.86 10.90 -6.04
N TRP A 54 -6.62 9.81 -6.16
CA TRP A 54 -6.37 8.57 -5.44
C TRP A 54 -5.02 7.97 -5.80
N GLY A 55 -4.73 7.84 -7.11
CA GLY A 55 -3.44 7.37 -7.59
C GLY A 55 -2.27 8.23 -7.10
N SER A 56 -2.41 9.55 -7.16
CA SER A 56 -1.38 10.49 -6.71
C SER A 56 -1.10 10.37 -5.20
N ILE A 57 -2.15 10.25 -4.39
CA ILE A 57 -2.02 10.07 -2.93
C ILE A 57 -1.30 8.75 -2.64
N LEU A 58 -1.70 7.65 -3.28
CA LEU A 58 -1.03 6.36 -3.13
C LEU A 58 0.44 6.42 -3.54
N ALA A 59 0.75 7.14 -4.62
CA ALA A 59 2.12 7.29 -5.11
C ALA A 59 3.00 8.01 -4.08
N VAL A 60 2.54 9.16 -3.58
CA VAL A 60 3.24 9.94 -2.54
C VAL A 60 3.40 9.13 -1.27
N TRP A 61 2.38 8.36 -0.90
CA TRP A 61 2.41 7.51 0.27
C TRP A 61 3.47 6.41 0.13
N GLY A 62 3.50 5.72 -1.01
CA GLY A 62 4.52 4.71 -1.34
C GLY A 62 5.94 5.28 -1.30
N ALA A 63 6.16 6.45 -1.89
CA ALA A 63 7.45 7.16 -1.82
C ALA A 63 7.85 7.47 -0.37
N SER A 64 6.91 7.97 0.43
CA SER A 64 7.13 8.29 1.84
C SER A 64 7.55 7.06 2.65
N VAL A 65 6.91 5.91 2.42
CA VAL A 65 7.28 4.64 3.05
C VAL A 65 8.71 4.24 2.74
N ILE A 66 9.13 4.36 1.48
CA ILE A 66 10.49 4.03 1.06
C ILE A 66 11.49 4.93 1.80
N VAL A 67 11.26 6.24 1.78
CA VAL A 67 12.16 7.23 2.44
C VAL A 67 12.28 6.95 3.93
N ILE A 68 11.16 6.72 4.62
CA ILE A 68 11.15 6.45 6.06
C ILE A 68 11.82 5.09 6.36
N ALA A 69 11.53 4.04 5.58
CA ALA A 69 12.12 2.72 5.76
C ALA A 69 13.64 2.72 5.57
N LEU A 70 14.16 3.55 4.66
CA LEU A 70 15.60 3.77 4.46
C LEU A 70 16.22 4.59 5.58
N SER A 71 15.48 5.55 6.15
CA SER A 71 15.94 6.43 7.23
C SER A 71 15.97 5.75 8.60
N LEU A 72 15.09 4.75 8.84
CA LEU A 72 15.02 4.03 10.11
C LEU A 72 16.17 3.00 10.24
N GLN A 73 17.15 3.33 11.08
CA GLN A 73 18.31 2.47 11.34
C GLN A 73 17.99 1.31 12.29
N HIS A 74 17.16 1.53 13.31
CA HIS A 74 16.81 0.48 14.28
C HIS A 74 15.81 -0.55 13.71
N PRO A 75 16.14 -1.86 13.73
CA PRO A 75 15.27 -2.90 13.18
C PRO A 75 13.86 -2.92 13.78
N ARG A 76 13.74 -2.78 15.11
CA ARG A 76 12.43 -2.75 15.80
C ARG A 76 11.58 -1.56 15.40
N GLY A 77 12.17 -0.36 15.34
CA GLY A 77 11.46 0.85 14.93
C GLY A 77 10.91 0.73 13.51
N ARG A 78 11.73 0.19 12.60
CA ARG A 78 11.33 -0.10 11.22
C ARG A 78 10.22 -1.15 11.13
N ALA A 79 10.28 -2.23 11.91
CA ALA A 79 9.25 -3.26 11.94
C ALA A 79 7.89 -2.70 12.43
N ARG A 80 7.89 -1.89 13.50
CA ARG A 80 6.68 -1.20 13.98
C ARG A 80 6.10 -0.25 12.94
N PHE A 81 6.96 0.59 12.37
CA PHE A 81 6.59 1.49 11.29
C PHE A 81 5.93 0.72 10.14
N GLY A 82 6.57 -0.36 9.67
CA GLY A 82 6.07 -1.16 8.55
C GLY A 82 4.71 -1.82 8.81
N ALA A 83 4.51 -2.40 10.00
CA ALA A 83 3.22 -3.01 10.33
C ALA A 83 2.10 -1.97 10.49
N ILE A 84 2.36 -0.83 11.14
CA ILE A 84 1.39 0.27 11.25
C ILE A 84 1.04 0.82 9.86
N THR A 85 2.06 1.00 9.04
CA THR A 85 1.97 1.45 7.65
C THR A 85 1.05 0.55 6.83
N VAL A 86 1.29 -0.77 6.82
CA VAL A 86 0.46 -1.72 6.07
C VAL A 86 -1.01 -1.65 6.52
N VAL A 87 -1.25 -1.65 7.83
CA VAL A 87 -2.61 -1.56 8.39
C VAL A 87 -3.29 -0.26 8.00
N ALA A 88 -2.59 0.87 8.10
CA ALA A 88 -3.13 2.19 7.78
C ALA A 88 -3.52 2.30 6.30
N VAL A 89 -2.70 1.79 5.38
CA VAL A 89 -3.05 1.77 3.94
C VAL A 89 -4.28 0.93 3.73
N PHE A 90 -4.28 -0.33 4.18
CA PHE A 90 -5.40 -1.22 3.90
C PHE A 90 -6.70 -0.71 4.48
N LEU A 91 -6.68 -0.16 5.69
CA LEU A 91 -7.83 0.49 6.28
C LEU A 91 -8.29 1.68 5.43
N SER A 92 -7.37 2.54 4.97
CA SER A 92 -7.73 3.66 4.10
C SER A 92 -8.36 3.21 2.78
N GLN A 93 -7.88 2.11 2.18
CA GLN A 93 -8.42 1.59 0.93
C GLN A 93 -9.81 0.99 1.14
N VAL A 94 -10.03 0.23 2.22
CA VAL A 94 -11.34 -0.34 2.57
C VAL A 94 -12.35 0.77 2.83
N VAL A 95 -11.96 1.82 3.55
CA VAL A 95 -12.83 2.98 3.81
C VAL A 95 -13.14 3.74 2.52
N ALA A 96 -12.14 4.00 1.67
CA ALA A 96 -12.33 4.69 0.41
C ALA A 96 -13.26 3.92 -0.53
N VAL A 97 -12.99 2.63 -0.77
CA VAL A 97 -13.84 1.77 -1.60
C VAL A 97 -15.24 1.70 -1.01
N GLY A 98 -15.39 1.44 0.28
CA GLY A 98 -16.71 1.34 0.92
C GLY A 98 -17.54 2.62 0.83
N ALA A 99 -16.89 3.79 0.98
CA ALA A 99 -17.55 5.08 0.82
C ALA A 99 -17.96 5.33 -0.64
N LEU A 100 -17.07 5.07 -1.59
CA LEU A 100 -17.30 5.31 -3.02
C LEU A 100 -18.27 4.30 -3.64
N SER A 101 -18.38 3.08 -3.10
CA SER A 101 -19.34 2.09 -3.60
C SER A 101 -20.78 2.55 -3.45
N ASN A 102 -21.11 3.35 -2.44
CA ASN A 102 -22.43 3.96 -2.32
C ASN A 102 -22.70 5.05 -3.39
N LEU A 103 -21.66 5.46 -4.13
CA LEU A 103 -21.70 6.47 -5.18
C LEU A 103 -21.53 5.86 -6.58
N GLY A 104 -21.55 4.54 -6.71
CA GLY A 104 -21.42 3.82 -7.99
C GLY A 104 -20.05 3.20 -8.26
N TYR A 105 -19.07 3.36 -7.36
CA TYR A 105 -17.77 2.71 -7.53
C TYR A 105 -17.84 1.19 -7.40
N GLY A 106 -17.44 0.48 -8.45
CA GLY A 106 -17.49 -0.97 -8.58
C GLY A 106 -18.57 -1.48 -9.54
N GLU A 107 -19.48 -0.62 -10.02
CA GLU A 107 -20.53 -1.00 -10.98
C GLU A 107 -19.97 -1.44 -12.35
N GLY A 108 -18.78 -0.95 -12.73
CA GLY A 108 -18.11 -1.35 -13.97
C GLY A 108 -17.41 -2.71 -13.94
N GLY A 109 -17.48 -3.44 -12.81
CA GLY A 109 -16.87 -4.77 -12.64
C GLY A 109 -15.64 -4.79 -11.73
N GLY A 110 -15.17 -3.60 -11.32
CA GLY A 110 -14.15 -3.41 -10.29
C GLY A 110 -12.77 -3.98 -10.65
N PRO A 111 -11.74 -3.66 -9.84
CA PRO A 111 -10.42 -4.23 -10.04
C PRO A 111 -10.43 -5.70 -9.59
N GLY A 112 -10.61 -6.64 -10.51
CA GLY A 112 -10.69 -8.09 -10.22
C GLY A 112 -9.37 -8.69 -9.67
N PHE A 113 -8.71 -9.55 -10.45
CA PHE A 113 -7.45 -10.22 -10.06
C PHE A 113 -6.32 -9.22 -9.69
N ALA A 114 -6.43 -7.97 -10.13
CA ALA A 114 -5.47 -6.89 -9.85
C ALA A 114 -5.29 -6.59 -8.34
N ILE A 115 -6.27 -6.86 -7.48
CA ILE A 115 -6.16 -6.65 -6.02
C ILE A 115 -5.33 -7.76 -5.34
N ALA A 116 -5.24 -8.95 -5.94
CA ALA A 116 -4.61 -10.11 -5.29
C ALA A 116 -3.11 -9.88 -5.03
N VAL A 117 -2.39 -9.28 -5.99
CA VAL A 117 -0.95 -9.03 -5.85
C VAL A 117 -0.65 -8.03 -4.72
N PRO A 118 -1.32 -6.86 -4.64
CA PRO A 118 -1.17 -5.96 -3.50
C PRO A 118 -1.49 -6.59 -2.16
N LEU A 119 -2.54 -7.42 -2.09
CA LEU A 119 -2.92 -8.12 -0.87
C LEU A 119 -1.82 -9.10 -0.41
N ILE A 120 -1.27 -9.88 -1.34
CA ILE A 120 -0.18 -10.83 -1.04
C ILE A 120 1.05 -10.09 -0.51
N ILE A 121 1.46 -9.00 -1.17
CA ILE A 121 2.61 -8.19 -0.74
C ILE A 121 2.36 -7.61 0.65
N ALA A 122 1.16 -7.12 0.92
CA ALA A 122 0.79 -6.58 2.21
C ALA A 122 0.85 -7.63 3.33
N ILE A 123 0.31 -8.82 3.09
CA ILE A 123 0.33 -9.94 4.06
C ILE A 123 1.77 -10.34 4.36
N ILE A 124 2.62 -10.53 3.34
CA ILE A 124 4.02 -10.92 3.56
C ILE A 124 4.78 -9.81 4.30
N THR A 125 4.51 -8.55 3.97
CA THR A 125 5.10 -7.39 4.66
C THR A 125 4.66 -7.34 6.12
N LEU A 126 3.38 -7.53 6.39
CA LEU A 126 2.83 -7.55 7.74
C LEU A 126 3.43 -8.69 8.58
N ILE A 127 3.52 -9.91 8.03
CA ILE A 127 4.15 -11.06 8.70
C ILE A 127 5.63 -10.77 8.99
N SER A 128 6.36 -10.20 8.02
CA SER A 128 7.76 -9.83 8.20
C SER A 128 7.94 -8.79 9.30
N CYS A 129 7.05 -7.80 9.36
CA CYS A 129 7.07 -6.75 10.38
C CYS A 129 6.69 -7.26 11.77
N ILE A 130 5.65 -8.09 11.89
CA ILE A 130 5.22 -8.64 13.18
C ILE A 130 6.30 -9.55 13.78
N ARG A 131 7.00 -10.34 12.96
CA ARG A 131 8.12 -11.17 13.43
C ARG A 131 9.24 -10.34 14.06
N ASP A 132 9.59 -9.23 13.44
CA ASP A 132 10.68 -8.36 13.90
C ASP A 132 10.22 -7.33 14.96
N TRP A 133 8.90 -7.23 15.22
CA TRP A 133 8.30 -6.27 16.15
C TRP A 133 8.80 -6.47 17.59
N ASN A 134 8.96 -7.73 18.01
CA ASN A 134 9.36 -8.13 19.37
C ASN A 134 10.74 -8.79 19.44
N ALA A 135 11.54 -8.80 18.36
CA ALA A 135 12.86 -9.42 18.37
C ALA A 135 13.76 -8.74 19.42
N THR A 136 13.91 -9.39 20.58
CA THR A 136 14.83 -8.98 21.65
C THR A 136 16.25 -9.03 21.10
N THR A 137 17.07 -8.07 21.50
CA THR A 137 18.51 -7.95 21.24
C THR A 137 19.25 -9.01 22.07
N ALA A 138 18.79 -10.27 21.99
CA ALA A 138 19.21 -11.37 22.84
C ALA A 138 20.00 -12.41 22.02
N SER A 139 20.91 -11.94 21.18
CA SER A 139 21.87 -12.81 20.50
C SER A 139 23.29 -12.24 20.44
N THR A 140 23.62 -11.29 21.32
CA THR A 140 25.02 -10.95 21.58
C THR A 140 25.36 -11.56 22.93
N PRO A 141 26.09 -12.68 22.98
CA PRO A 141 26.70 -13.11 24.23
C PRO A 141 27.60 -11.97 24.70
N GLU A 142 27.39 -11.54 25.94
CA GLU A 142 28.34 -10.70 26.64
C GLU A 142 29.71 -11.40 26.58
N PRO A 143 30.80 -10.73 26.12
CA PRO A 143 32.12 -11.32 26.24
C PRO A 143 32.40 -11.48 27.74
N ALA A 144 32.63 -12.73 28.16
CA ALA A 144 33.06 -13.01 29.52
C ALA A 144 34.31 -12.16 29.83
N ALA A 145 34.19 -11.31 30.84
CA ALA A 145 35.29 -10.58 31.45
C ALA A 145 36.07 -11.48 32.42
#